data_AF-A0A9E2YII4-F1
#
_entry.id   AF-A0A9E2YII4-F1
#
_cell.length_a   1.000
_cell.length_b   1.000
_cell.length_c   1.000
_cell.angle_alpha   90.00
_cell.angle_beta   90.00
_cell.angle_gamma   90.00
#
_symmetry.space_group_name_H-M   'P 1'
#
loop_
_entity.id
_entity.type
_entity.pdbx_description
1 polymer ?
#
loop_
_entity_poly.entity_id
_entity_poly.type
_entity_poly.pdbx_seq_one_letter_code
_entity_poly.pdbx_strand_id
1 'polypeptide(L)'
;MSHRLDIPVMQWRQHDIRPLRDLLTRISADPETARAWRGSVVLHFEEENSYNPYLNPGVAGFLKNAYSEFPHLMYFLDPDQANAPTDGFFTTIGALQENQFGAWIIWSDEVANAFYNVLADAAVYAIDQGDDWIAVVKGYEYDERQTRLTEIKAILIDRGVITD
;
A
#
# COMPACT_ATOMS: atom_id res chain seq x y z
N MET A 1 -0.70 -3.77 16.71
CA MET A 1 -1.19 -2.47 17.23
C MET A 1 -1.08 -1.50 16.07
N SER A 2 -2.18 -0.88 15.66
CA SER A 2 -2.18 -0.01 14.49
C SER A 2 -1.80 1.42 14.88
N HIS A 3 -0.99 2.05 14.05
CA HIS A 3 -0.50 3.42 14.17
C HIS A 3 -1.22 4.28 13.14
N ARG A 4 -2.20 5.05 13.61
CA ARG A 4 -2.88 6.04 12.78
C ARG A 4 -1.96 7.22 12.47
N LEU A 5 -1.84 7.55 11.19
CA LEU A 5 -1.19 8.75 10.69
C LEU A 5 -2.25 9.66 10.08
N ASP A 6 -2.57 10.75 10.78
CA ASP A 6 -3.45 11.79 10.26
C ASP A 6 -2.71 12.63 9.21
N ILE A 7 -3.27 12.67 8.00
CA ILE A 7 -2.80 13.46 6.86
C ILE A 7 -3.70 14.69 6.77
N PRO A 8 -3.20 15.88 7.12
CA PRO A 8 -4.03 17.07 7.09
C PRO A 8 -4.33 17.53 5.67
N VAL A 9 -5.41 18.29 5.53
CA VAL A 9 -5.99 18.68 4.23
C VAL A 9 -5.04 19.42 3.32
N MET A 10 -4.24 20.31 3.92
CA MET A 10 -3.30 21.11 3.17
C MET A 10 -2.25 20.24 2.47
N GLN A 11 -1.86 19.13 3.10
CA GLN A 11 -0.86 18.21 2.58
C GLN A 11 -1.41 17.40 1.42
N TRP A 12 -2.56 16.75 1.59
CA TRP A 12 -3.09 15.93 0.50
C TRP A 12 -3.63 16.77 -0.67
N ARG A 13 -4.13 17.99 -0.44
CA ARG A 13 -4.48 18.91 -1.56
C ARG A 13 -3.27 19.41 -2.35
N GLN A 14 -2.11 19.51 -1.71
CA GLN A 14 -0.87 19.93 -2.36
C GLN A 14 -0.03 18.74 -2.84
N HIS A 15 -0.54 17.50 -2.68
CA HIS A 15 0.17 16.26 -2.91
C HIS A 15 1.51 16.18 -2.15
N ASP A 16 1.59 16.86 -1.01
CA ASP A 16 2.78 16.97 -0.18
C ASP A 16 2.83 15.81 0.81
N ILE A 17 3.75 14.88 0.55
CA ILE A 17 3.89 13.67 1.35
C ILE A 17 4.81 13.82 2.57
N ARG A 18 5.24 15.05 2.93
CA ARG A 18 6.16 15.28 4.07
C ARG A 18 5.81 14.49 5.35
N PRO A 19 4.57 14.48 5.86
CA PRO A 19 4.25 13.73 7.09
C PRO A 19 4.51 12.23 6.97
N LEU A 20 4.19 11.66 5.81
CA LEU A 20 4.44 10.24 5.52
C LEU A 20 5.92 9.99 5.29
N ARG A 21 6.60 10.83 4.51
CA ARG A 21 8.04 10.75 4.26
C ARG A 21 8.85 10.77 5.56
N ASP A 22 8.55 11.70 6.45
CA ASP A 22 9.25 11.86 7.73
C ASP A 22 9.05 10.62 8.62
N LEU A 23 7.82 10.07 8.64
CA LEU A 23 7.54 8.81 9.33
C LEU A 23 8.32 7.64 8.73
N LEU A 24 8.18 7.40 7.43
CA LEU A 24 8.78 6.26 6.75
C LEU A 24 10.30 6.31 6.82
N THR A 25 10.90 7.46 6.55
CA THR A 25 12.36 7.66 6.67
C THR A 25 12.85 7.32 8.07
N ARG A 26 12.11 7.71 9.11
CA ARG A 26 12.46 7.43 10.50
C ARG A 26 12.36 5.94 10.84
N ILE A 27 11.29 5.27 10.44
CA ILE A 27 11.08 3.84 10.78
C ILE A 27 11.89 2.90 9.90
N SER A 28 12.25 3.32 8.68
CA SER A 28 13.14 2.60 7.76
C SER A 28 14.63 2.76 8.07
N ALA A 29 14.99 3.62 9.03
CA ALA A 29 16.40 3.84 9.38
C ALA A 29 17.06 2.62 10.04
N ASP A 30 16.26 1.68 10.56
CA ASP A 30 16.70 0.49 11.27
C ASP A 30 15.79 -0.72 10.94
N PRO A 31 16.33 -1.90 10.58
CA PRO A 31 15.53 -3.06 10.22
C PRO A 31 14.63 -3.61 11.34
N GLU A 32 15.08 -3.56 12.60
CA GLU A 32 14.23 -3.99 13.71
C GLU A 32 13.00 -3.08 13.87
N THR A 33 13.22 -1.78 13.74
CA THR A 33 12.16 -0.77 13.75
C THR A 33 11.22 -0.95 12.56
N ALA A 34 11.74 -1.14 11.34
CA ALA A 34 10.91 -1.35 10.17
C ALA A 34 9.98 -2.56 10.35
N ARG A 35 10.52 -3.69 10.85
CA ARG A 35 9.75 -4.91 11.16
C ARG A 35 8.70 -4.70 12.23
N ALA A 36 9.01 -3.94 13.28
CA ALA A 36 8.04 -3.61 14.32
C ALA A 36 6.84 -2.78 13.80
N TRP A 37 7.04 -2.06 12.69
CA TRP A 37 6.01 -1.23 12.05
C TRP A 37 5.35 -1.91 10.83
N ARG A 38 5.75 -3.13 10.47
CA ARG A 38 5.13 -3.87 9.37
C ARG A 38 3.61 -3.96 9.57
N GLY A 39 2.86 -3.62 8.53
CA GLY A 39 1.41 -3.83 8.51
C GLY A 39 0.67 -3.11 9.63
N SER A 40 1.13 -1.92 10.03
CA SER A 40 0.61 -1.21 11.20
C SER A 40 0.14 0.21 10.91
N VAL A 41 0.55 0.81 9.80
CA VAL A 41 0.25 2.22 9.50
C VAL A 41 -1.15 2.34 8.88
N VAL A 42 -2.01 3.13 9.51
CA VAL A 42 -3.33 3.48 8.97
C VAL A 42 -3.29 4.93 8.52
N LEU A 43 -3.46 5.18 7.23
CA LEU A 43 -3.55 6.55 6.70
C LEU A 43 -4.97 7.08 6.93
N HIS A 44 -5.07 8.26 7.55
CA HIS A 44 -6.33 8.93 7.75
C HIS A 44 -6.30 10.33 7.15
N PHE A 45 -7.17 10.62 6.18
CA PHE A 45 -7.23 11.92 5.51
C PHE A 45 -8.28 12.81 6.18
N GLU A 46 -7.85 13.93 6.77
CA GLU A 46 -8.76 14.84 7.50
C GLU A 46 -9.75 15.57 6.56
N GLU A 47 -10.92 15.94 7.09
CA GLU A 47 -12.06 16.67 6.45
C GLU A 47 -12.87 15.95 5.35
N GLU A 48 -12.54 14.72 4.97
CA GLU A 48 -13.33 14.06 3.94
C GLU A 48 -14.62 13.44 4.54
N ASN A 49 -15.74 14.17 4.44
CA ASN A 49 -17.08 13.65 4.73
C ASN A 49 -17.60 12.68 3.64
N SER A 50 -16.74 12.20 2.74
CA SER A 50 -17.11 11.25 1.70
C SER A 50 -17.10 9.82 2.27
N TYR A 51 -17.92 8.96 1.66
CA TYR A 51 -17.96 7.54 2.01
C TYR A 51 -16.62 6.82 1.69
N ASN A 52 -15.80 7.38 0.81
CA ASN A 52 -14.46 6.86 0.48
C ASN A 52 -13.48 8.00 0.12
N PRO A 53 -12.51 8.36 0.99
CA PRO A 53 -11.56 9.44 0.74
C PRO A 53 -10.64 9.19 -0.45
N TYR A 54 -10.44 7.93 -0.84
CA TYR A 54 -9.55 7.57 -1.93
C TYR A 54 -10.11 7.96 -3.31
N LEU A 55 -11.40 8.30 -3.42
CA LEU A 55 -11.99 8.86 -4.65
C LEU A 55 -11.64 10.34 -4.86
N ASN A 56 -11.08 11.01 -3.86
CA ASN A 56 -10.67 12.41 -3.98
C ASN A 56 -9.39 12.53 -4.83
N PRO A 57 -9.36 13.36 -5.89
CA PRO A 57 -8.17 13.54 -6.72
C PRO A 57 -6.92 14.01 -5.96
N GLY A 58 -7.10 14.79 -4.89
CA GLY A 58 -5.99 15.23 -4.03
C GLY A 58 -5.38 14.07 -3.24
N VAL A 59 -6.23 13.22 -2.65
CA VAL A 59 -5.77 12.00 -1.97
C VAL A 59 -5.08 11.06 -2.96
N ALA A 60 -5.65 10.86 -4.15
CA ALA A 60 -5.03 10.06 -5.20
C ALA A 60 -3.65 10.62 -5.62
N GLY A 61 -3.53 11.94 -5.78
CA GLY A 61 -2.27 12.61 -6.10
C GLY A 61 -1.22 12.51 -4.98
N PHE A 62 -1.63 12.64 -3.72
CA PHE A 62 -0.78 12.41 -2.56
C PHE A 62 -0.23 10.98 -2.55
N LEU A 63 -1.11 9.97 -2.70
CA LEU A 63 -0.72 8.56 -2.67
C LEU A 63 0.16 8.20 -3.88
N LYS A 64 -0.11 8.77 -5.06
CA LYS A 64 0.74 8.58 -6.23
C LYS A 64 2.17 9.09 -5.98
N ASN A 65 2.32 10.24 -5.35
CA ASN A 65 3.64 10.74 -4.94
C ASN A 65 4.28 9.82 -3.88
N ALA A 66 3.49 9.32 -2.93
CA ALA A 66 3.96 8.41 -1.90
C ALA A 66 4.51 7.10 -2.49
N TYR A 67 3.76 6.43 -3.37
CA TYR A 67 4.22 5.21 -4.05
C TYR A 67 5.40 5.47 -5.00
N SER A 68 5.49 6.65 -5.59
CA SER A 68 6.65 7.02 -6.41
C SER A 68 7.94 7.17 -5.60
N GLU A 69 7.86 7.62 -4.35
CA GLU A 69 9.03 7.78 -3.48
C GLU A 69 9.31 6.52 -2.65
N PHE A 70 8.25 5.83 -2.21
CA PHE A 70 8.29 4.61 -1.42
C PHE A 70 7.50 3.49 -2.12
N PRO A 71 8.07 2.80 -3.13
CA PRO A 71 7.38 1.73 -3.85
C PRO A 71 6.89 0.60 -2.93
N HIS A 72 7.59 0.38 -1.82
CA HIS A 72 7.27 -0.61 -0.80
C HIS A 72 6.25 -0.12 0.25
N LEU A 73 5.51 0.98 0.01
CA LEU A 73 4.57 1.55 1.00
C LEU A 73 3.62 0.50 1.62
N MET A 74 3.15 -0.48 0.82
CA MET A 74 2.29 -1.57 1.31
C MET A 74 2.93 -2.46 2.38
N TYR A 75 4.26 -2.45 2.54
CA TYR A 75 4.92 -3.12 3.66
C TYR A 75 4.48 -2.54 5.01
N PHE A 76 4.27 -1.22 5.09
CA PHE A 76 3.93 -0.53 6.32
C PHE A 76 2.43 -0.40 6.55
N LEU A 77 1.63 -0.34 5.48
CA LEU A 77 0.18 -0.13 5.58
C LEU A 77 -0.51 -1.31 6.27
N ASP A 78 -1.42 -1.01 7.20
CA ASP A 78 -2.26 -2.01 7.86
C ASP A 78 -3.14 -2.72 6.82
N PRO A 79 -3.01 -4.05 6.65
CA PRO A 79 -3.69 -4.77 5.61
C PRO A 79 -5.20 -4.97 5.88
N ASP A 80 -5.72 -4.62 7.06
CA ASP A 80 -7.16 -4.74 7.35
C ASP A 80 -8.01 -3.99 6.31
N GLN A 81 -8.98 -4.69 5.72
CA GLN A 81 -9.89 -4.15 4.72
C GLN A 81 -10.64 -2.90 5.21
N ALA A 82 -10.92 -2.81 6.53
CA ALA A 82 -11.59 -1.65 7.12
C ALA A 82 -10.74 -0.36 7.03
N ASN A 83 -9.41 -0.49 6.90
CA ASN A 83 -8.49 0.63 6.71
C ASN A 83 -8.26 0.96 5.22
N ALA A 84 -8.81 0.14 4.32
CA ALA A 84 -8.82 0.31 2.87
C ALA A 84 -7.44 0.66 2.24
N PRO A 85 -6.36 -0.06 2.60
CA PRO A 85 -5.03 0.18 2.04
C PRO A 85 -4.97 -0.10 0.53
N THR A 86 -5.75 -1.08 0.06
CA THR A 86 -5.83 -1.45 -1.36
C THR A 86 -6.59 -0.42 -2.19
N ASP A 87 -7.64 0.19 -1.64
CA ASP A 87 -8.34 1.30 -2.30
C ASP A 87 -7.37 2.47 -2.52
N GLY A 88 -6.54 2.74 -1.52
CA GLY A 88 -5.44 3.70 -1.61
C GLY A 88 -4.47 3.42 -2.75
N PHE A 89 -4.10 2.15 -2.98
CA PHE A 89 -3.29 1.79 -4.14
C PHE A 89 -4.08 1.94 -5.45
N PHE A 90 -5.27 1.35 -5.54
CA PHE A 90 -6.04 1.30 -6.79
C PHE A 90 -6.47 2.67 -7.29
N THR A 91 -6.65 3.66 -6.40
CA THR A 91 -6.89 5.04 -6.81
C THR A 91 -5.69 5.64 -7.55
N THR A 92 -4.46 5.30 -7.15
CA THR A 92 -3.24 5.87 -7.77
C THR A 92 -3.05 5.46 -9.23
N ILE A 93 -3.60 4.31 -9.62
CA ILE A 93 -3.58 3.79 -10.99
C ILE A 93 -4.92 4.00 -11.72
N GLY A 94 -5.87 4.72 -11.11
CA GLY A 94 -7.18 5.02 -11.72
C GLY A 94 -8.13 3.83 -11.83
N ALA A 95 -7.88 2.75 -11.07
CA ALA A 95 -8.70 1.54 -11.08
C ALA A 95 -9.88 1.61 -10.09
N LEU A 96 -9.82 2.48 -9.08
CA LEU A 96 -10.90 2.70 -8.12
C LEU A 96 -11.95 3.66 -8.70
N GLN A 97 -13.21 3.23 -8.75
CA GLN A 97 -14.34 4.02 -9.25
C GLN A 97 -15.52 3.98 -8.28
N GLU A 98 -16.37 5.01 -8.34
CA GLU A 98 -17.62 5.07 -7.58
C GLU A 98 -18.80 4.56 -8.41
N ASN A 99 -19.70 3.82 -7.78
CA ASN A 99 -21.03 3.56 -8.30
C ASN A 99 -22.08 3.72 -7.17
N GLN A 100 -23.34 3.48 -7.50
CA GLN A 100 -24.46 3.61 -6.56
C GLN A 100 -24.40 2.70 -5.31
N PHE A 101 -23.49 1.72 -5.29
CA PHE A 101 -23.28 0.77 -4.19
C PHE A 101 -21.98 1.04 -3.41
N GLY A 102 -21.17 2.03 -3.80
CA GLY A 102 -19.91 2.37 -3.15
C GLY A 102 -18.73 2.43 -4.11
N ALA A 103 -17.51 2.25 -3.59
CA ALA A 103 -16.30 2.19 -4.40
C ALA A 103 -16.01 0.77 -4.89
N TRP A 104 -15.55 0.63 -6.13
CA TRP A 104 -15.29 -0.64 -6.80
C TRP A 104 -14.02 -0.56 -7.63
N ILE A 105 -13.35 -1.71 -7.79
CA ILE A 105 -12.14 -1.82 -8.59
C ILE A 105 -12.50 -2.35 -9.98
N ILE A 106 -12.09 -1.63 -11.02
CA ILE A 106 -12.15 -2.14 -12.39
C ILE A 106 -10.98 -3.12 -12.57
N TRP A 107 -11.25 -4.41 -12.39
CA TRP A 107 -10.23 -5.45 -12.51
C TRP A 107 -9.90 -5.77 -13.97
N SER A 108 -8.63 -5.73 -14.30
CA SER A 108 -8.07 -6.11 -15.61
C SER A 108 -6.68 -6.74 -15.41
N ASP A 109 -6.13 -7.36 -16.45
CA ASP A 109 -4.78 -7.94 -16.39
C ASP A 109 -3.71 -6.88 -16.08
N GLU A 110 -3.88 -5.65 -16.59
CA GLU A 110 -2.98 -4.53 -16.31
C GLU A 110 -3.04 -4.12 -14.82
N VAL A 111 -4.25 -4.06 -14.26
CA VAL A 111 -4.48 -3.74 -12.84
C VAL A 111 -3.95 -4.85 -11.93
N ALA A 112 -4.17 -6.11 -12.32
CA ALA A 112 -3.62 -7.26 -11.61
C ALA A 112 -2.09 -7.21 -11.60
N ASN A 113 -1.46 -6.99 -12.76
CA ASN A 113 -0.01 -6.88 -12.88
C ASN A 113 0.54 -5.72 -12.05
N ALA A 114 -0.11 -4.54 -12.07
CA ALA A 114 0.29 -3.41 -11.24
C ALA A 114 0.22 -3.75 -9.74
N PHE A 115 -0.86 -4.42 -9.32
CA PHE A 115 -1.04 -4.84 -7.94
C PHE A 115 0.00 -5.88 -7.50
N TYR A 116 0.34 -6.82 -8.37
CA TYR A 116 1.38 -7.80 -8.08
C TYR A 116 2.76 -7.16 -7.98
N ASN A 117 3.06 -6.17 -8.84
CA ASN A 117 4.35 -5.49 -8.75
C ASN A 117 4.50 -4.65 -7.47
N VAL A 118 3.45 -3.96 -7.00
CA VAL A 118 3.54 -3.20 -5.74
C VAL A 118 3.65 -4.12 -4.51
N LEU A 119 2.98 -5.28 -4.52
CA LEU A 119 3.17 -6.29 -3.47
C LEU A 119 4.55 -6.93 -3.54
N ALA A 120 5.10 -7.13 -4.74
CA ALA A 120 6.47 -7.58 -4.90
C ALA A 120 7.46 -6.55 -4.36
N ASP A 121 7.25 -5.24 -4.58
CA ASP A 121 8.09 -4.18 -4.01
C ASP A 121 8.07 -4.21 -2.46
N ALA A 122 6.89 -4.42 -1.87
CA ALA A 122 6.77 -4.62 -0.42
C ALA A 122 7.48 -5.91 0.06
N ALA A 123 7.42 -6.99 -0.73
CA ALA A 123 8.10 -8.24 -0.42
C ALA A 123 9.63 -8.13 -0.52
N VAL A 124 10.15 -7.45 -1.54
CA VAL A 124 11.59 -7.13 -1.67
C VAL A 124 12.06 -6.37 -0.43
N TYR A 125 11.32 -5.32 -0.05
CA TYR A 125 11.66 -4.55 1.13
C TYR A 125 11.66 -5.41 2.41
N ALA A 126 10.66 -6.28 2.59
CA ALA A 126 10.65 -7.24 3.69
C ALA A 126 11.92 -8.10 3.74
N ILE A 127 12.34 -8.65 2.59
CA ILE A 127 13.56 -9.47 2.49
C ILE A 127 14.80 -8.65 2.87
N ASP A 128 14.92 -7.43 2.36
CA ASP A 128 16.03 -6.53 2.68
C ASP A 128 16.10 -6.17 4.18
N GLN A 129 14.94 -6.10 4.84
CA GLN A 129 14.86 -5.92 6.30
C GLN A 129 15.02 -7.21 7.10
N GLY A 130 15.21 -8.37 6.45
CA GLY A 130 15.27 -9.68 7.09
C GLY A 130 13.94 -10.05 7.77
N ASP A 131 12.82 -9.78 7.12
CA ASP A 131 11.46 -10.07 7.55
C ASP A 131 10.81 -11.20 6.70
N ASP A 132 9.67 -11.70 7.15
CA ASP A 132 8.85 -12.66 6.44
C ASP A 132 8.00 -11.97 5.35
N TRP A 133 8.51 -11.98 4.13
CA TRP A 133 7.81 -11.43 2.96
C TRP A 133 6.51 -12.18 2.63
N ILE A 134 6.39 -13.46 2.98
CA ILE A 134 5.17 -14.24 2.76
C ILE A 134 4.06 -13.69 3.66
N ALA A 135 4.37 -13.38 4.92
CA ALA A 135 3.43 -12.76 5.84
C ALA A 135 2.94 -11.39 5.35
N VAL A 136 3.83 -10.59 4.72
CA VAL A 136 3.47 -9.30 4.10
C VAL A 136 2.45 -9.49 2.98
N VAL A 137 2.75 -10.38 2.02
CA VAL A 137 1.86 -10.63 0.86
C VAL A 137 0.51 -11.19 1.31
N LYS A 138 0.52 -12.17 2.22
CA LYS A 138 -0.70 -12.81 2.73
C LYS A 138 -1.59 -11.86 3.52
N GLY A 139 -1.05 -10.79 4.09
CA GLY A 139 -1.86 -9.75 4.72
C GLY A 139 -2.95 -9.21 3.78
N TYR A 140 -2.65 -9.11 2.49
CA TYR A 140 -3.55 -8.59 1.47
C TYR A 140 -4.39 -9.66 0.75
N GLU A 141 -4.34 -10.91 1.21
CA GLU A 141 -5.17 -12.01 0.67
C GLU A 141 -6.47 -12.14 1.48
N TYR A 142 -7.51 -11.39 1.07
CA TYR A 142 -8.83 -11.44 1.74
C TYR A 142 -9.68 -12.67 1.40
N ASP A 143 -9.29 -13.44 0.37
CA ASP A 143 -9.91 -14.71 -0.02
C ASP A 143 -8.80 -15.74 -0.27
N GLU A 144 -8.74 -16.79 0.55
CA GLU A 144 -7.75 -17.88 0.46
C GLU A 144 -7.78 -18.62 -0.88
N ARG A 145 -8.87 -18.51 -1.64
CA ARG A 145 -8.99 -19.08 -3.01
C ARG A 145 -8.29 -18.23 -4.06
N GLN A 146 -7.96 -16.98 -3.72
CA GLN A 146 -7.26 -16.02 -4.57
C GLN A 146 -5.87 -15.76 -3.99
N THR A 147 -5.04 -16.79 -3.94
CA THR A 147 -3.64 -16.58 -3.55
C THR A 147 -2.89 -15.87 -4.66
N ARG A 148 -2.16 -14.83 -4.29
CA ARG A 148 -1.32 -14.01 -5.16
C ARG A 148 0.15 -14.40 -4.98
N LEU A 149 0.43 -15.24 -3.99
CA LEU A 149 1.77 -15.63 -3.57
C LEU A 149 2.58 -16.28 -4.70
N THR A 150 1.94 -17.04 -5.59
CA THR A 150 2.62 -17.70 -6.72
C THR A 150 3.14 -16.65 -7.72
N GLU A 151 2.29 -15.68 -8.08
CA GLU A 151 2.61 -14.58 -8.97
C GLU A 151 3.70 -13.69 -8.37
N ILE A 152 3.59 -13.35 -7.07
CA ILE A 152 4.63 -12.59 -6.38
C ILE A 152 5.95 -13.38 -6.33
N LYS A 153 5.92 -14.68 -6.00
CA LYS A 153 7.13 -15.53 -5.99
C LYS A 153 7.80 -15.52 -7.37
N ALA A 154 7.04 -15.66 -8.44
CA ALA A 154 7.56 -15.62 -9.80
C ALA A 154 8.24 -14.28 -10.12
N ILE A 155 7.63 -13.15 -9.73
CA ILE A 155 8.21 -11.82 -9.87
C ILE A 155 9.53 -11.69 -9.07
N LEU A 156 9.56 -12.20 -7.84
CA LEU A 156 10.76 -12.13 -7.00
C LEU A 156 11.92 -12.98 -7.55
N ILE A 157 11.62 -14.16 -8.12
CA ILE A 157 12.61 -15.00 -8.82
C ILE A 157 13.14 -14.29 -10.07
N ASP A 158 12.24 -13.73 -10.90
CA ASP A 158 12.62 -13.00 -12.11
C ASP A 158 13.52 -11.79 -11.83
N ARG A 159 13.23 -11.08 -10.72
CA ARG A 159 14.06 -9.97 -10.21
C ARG A 159 15.37 -10.42 -9.56
N GLY A 160 15.60 -11.72 -9.39
CA GLY A 160 16.81 -12.28 -8.74
C GLY A 160 16.90 -12.06 -7.23
N VAL A 161 15.76 -11.79 -6.57
CA VAL A 161 15.69 -11.49 -5.13
C VAL A 161 15.71 -12.77 -4.30
N ILE A 162 15.07 -13.83 -4.80
CA ILE A 162 15.05 -15.17 -4.19
C ILE A 162 15.35 -16.24 -5.25
N THR A 163 15.71 -17.44 -4.80
CA THR A 163 15.85 -18.62 -5.65
C THR A 163 14.57 -19.46 -5.63
N ASP A 164 14.38 -20.29 -6.65
CA ASP A 164 13.22 -21.20 -6.74
C ASP A 164 13.18 -22.27 -5.63
#